data_AF-A0AB38VP59-F1
#
_entry.id   AF-A0AB38VP59-F1
#
_cell.length_a   1.000
_cell.length_b   1.000
_cell.length_c   1.000
_cell.angle_alpha   90.00
_cell.angle_beta   90.00
_cell.angle_gamma   90.00
#
_symmetry.space_group_name_H-M   'P 1'
#
loop_
_entity.id
_entity.type
_entity.pdbx_description
1 polymer ?
#
loop_
_entity_poly.entity_id
_entity_poly.type
_entity_poly.pdbx_seq_one_letter_code
_entity_poly.pdbx_strand_id
1 'polypeptide(L)'
;MIKTKFSDPLEQLAKKRKRKTLFKTVVLALITVLLVVGIAFKGFTYLTSKNGQKTYHNFELLSEIAYPNISYDSLYYQPSGQFTGKVHADRFKDIDGVQIPYSSFEENYSISGTFGTNADEKSEKNGLYDRGTRQKVPQFFNKNVKYKKGEAKTTPTNDLKYVNKLNNDLIEIAITFDKSYSYKEIKTMIPNNIKQNWLWIGTSTELDTSYWPTKYQFGTDPETLNTPQIFIDKIKENLKGNSKVYFNNINIYSDLEKYAKKYDKVNNSDKLKFSGIILTGKAENFKQLKEKEWIHASSIGANIEYKPYYKLDKE
;
A
#
# COMPACT_ATOMS: atom_id res chain seq x y z
N MET A 1 -18.41 -61.75 -63.71
CA MET A 1 -17.06 -61.33 -64.15
C MET A 1 -16.43 -60.48 -63.05
N ILE A 2 -15.55 -61.07 -62.24
CA ILE A 2 -14.88 -60.35 -61.14
C ILE A 2 -13.71 -59.57 -61.76
N LYS A 3 -13.83 -58.24 -61.84
CA LYS A 3 -12.69 -57.37 -62.20
C LYS A 3 -11.70 -57.39 -61.04
N THR A 4 -10.67 -58.23 -61.12
CA THR A 4 -9.49 -58.12 -60.28
C THR A 4 -8.79 -56.79 -60.63
N LYS A 5 -8.84 -55.83 -59.71
CA LYS A 5 -8.04 -54.60 -59.80
C LYS A 5 -6.57 -55.02 -59.75
N PHE A 6 -5.91 -55.10 -60.91
CA PHE A 6 -4.46 -55.26 -60.95
C PHE A 6 -3.85 -53.94 -60.48
N SER A 7 -3.55 -53.87 -59.20
CA SER A 7 -2.89 -52.72 -58.60
C SER A 7 -1.40 -52.77 -58.96
N ASP A 8 -0.92 -51.76 -59.67
CA ASP A 8 0.49 -51.62 -60.03
C ASP A 8 1.35 -51.67 -58.74
N PRO A 9 2.30 -52.62 -58.63
CA PRO A 9 3.22 -52.72 -57.49
C PRO A 9 3.96 -51.41 -57.19
N LEU A 10 4.27 -50.61 -58.21
CA LEU A 10 4.91 -49.30 -58.05
C LEU A 10 3.95 -48.28 -57.44
N GLU A 11 2.69 -48.29 -57.86
CA GLU A 11 1.65 -47.42 -57.29
C GLU A 11 1.37 -47.76 -55.82
N GLN A 12 1.33 -49.05 -55.46
CA GLN A 12 1.18 -49.48 -54.07
C GLN A 12 2.39 -49.08 -53.22
N LEU A 13 3.61 -49.26 -53.73
CA LEU A 13 4.84 -48.87 -53.05
C LEU A 13 4.90 -47.35 -52.84
N ALA A 14 4.52 -46.57 -53.86
CA ALA A 14 4.44 -45.12 -53.79
C ALA A 14 3.41 -44.66 -52.74
N LYS A 15 2.21 -45.28 -52.71
CA LYS A 15 1.19 -45.01 -51.69
C LYS A 15 1.65 -45.36 -50.28
N LYS A 16 2.31 -46.51 -50.08
CA LYS A 16 2.87 -46.93 -48.79
C LYS A 16 3.97 -45.98 -48.30
N ARG A 17 4.88 -45.59 -49.20
CA ARG A 17 5.93 -44.60 -48.93
C ARG A 17 5.33 -43.24 -48.57
N LYS A 18 4.33 -42.77 -49.33
CA LYS A 18 3.60 -41.52 -49.05
C LYS A 18 2.95 -41.53 -47.66
N ARG A 19 2.27 -42.61 -47.28
CA ARG A 19 1.69 -42.77 -45.92
C ARG A 19 2.76 -42.77 -44.83
N LYS A 20 3.87 -43.50 -45.02
CA LYS A 20 4.98 -43.55 -44.05
C LYS A 20 5.66 -42.19 -43.87
N THR A 21 5.87 -41.46 -44.97
CA THR A 21 6.43 -40.10 -44.92
C THR A 21 5.46 -39.15 -44.23
N LEU A 22 4.17 -39.18 -44.59
CA LEU A 22 3.15 -38.34 -43.94
C LEU A 22 3.10 -38.60 -42.43
N PHE A 23 3.07 -39.86 -42.01
CA PHE A 23 3.09 -40.23 -40.60
C PHE A 23 4.32 -39.66 -39.88
N LYS A 24 5.52 -39.82 -40.45
CA LYS A 24 6.75 -39.23 -39.88
C LYS A 24 6.67 -37.71 -39.77
N THR A 25 6.18 -37.03 -40.81
CA THR A 25 6.02 -35.57 -40.81
C THR A 25 5.02 -35.12 -39.75
N VAL A 26 3.88 -35.80 -39.62
CA VAL A 26 2.87 -35.51 -38.60
C VAL A 26 3.44 -35.70 -37.21
N VAL A 27 4.14 -36.81 -36.95
CA VAL A 27 4.79 -37.07 -35.66
C VAL A 27 5.83 -36.00 -35.33
N LEU A 28 6.69 -35.64 -36.29
CA LEU A 28 7.68 -34.59 -36.09
C LEU A 28 7.02 -33.22 -35.83
N ALA A 29 5.98 -32.87 -36.58
CA ALA A 29 5.23 -31.63 -36.37
C ALA A 29 4.57 -31.59 -34.99
N LEU A 30 3.96 -32.69 -34.54
CA LEU A 30 3.38 -32.81 -33.20
C LEU A 30 4.45 -32.62 -32.12
N ILE A 31 5.61 -33.26 -32.25
CA ILE A 31 6.73 -33.10 -31.30
C ILE A 31 7.19 -31.65 -31.26
N THR A 32 7.39 -31.02 -32.42
CA THR A 32 7.79 -29.61 -32.51
C THR A 32 6.76 -28.69 -31.86
N VAL A 33 5.47 -28.91 -32.10
CA VAL A 33 4.38 -28.13 -31.48
C VAL A 33 4.40 -28.30 -29.96
N LEU A 34 4.53 -29.54 -29.46
CA LEU A 34 4.60 -29.79 -28.01
C LEU A 34 5.82 -29.13 -27.36
N LEU A 35 6.98 -29.14 -28.03
CA LEU A 35 8.18 -28.44 -27.55
C LEU A 35 7.96 -26.93 -27.49
N VAL A 36 7.41 -26.33 -28.54
CA VAL A 36 7.12 -24.88 -28.58
C VAL A 36 6.12 -24.51 -27.49
N VAL A 37 5.04 -25.29 -27.33
CA VAL A 37 4.04 -25.08 -26.28
C VAL A 37 4.66 -25.20 -24.89
N GLY A 38 5.52 -26.20 -24.66
CA GLY A 38 6.21 -26.38 -23.38
C GLY A 38 7.14 -25.22 -23.02
N ILE A 39 7.91 -24.72 -24.00
CA ILE A 39 8.77 -23.54 -23.83
C ILE A 39 7.94 -22.30 -23.55
N ALA A 40 6.87 -22.06 -24.32
CA ALA A 40 5.97 -20.93 -24.12
C ALA A 40 5.31 -20.97 -22.74
N PHE A 41 4.83 -22.15 -22.32
CA PHE A 41 4.21 -22.36 -21.01
C PHE A 41 5.17 -22.05 -19.86
N LYS A 42 6.43 -22.52 -19.95
CA LYS A 42 7.47 -22.20 -18.95
C LYS A 42 7.80 -20.71 -18.95
N GLY A 43 7.89 -20.09 -20.13
CA GLY A 43 8.13 -18.66 -20.28
C GLY A 43 7.03 -17.81 -19.65
N PHE A 44 5.76 -18.12 -19.94
CA PHE A 44 4.61 -17.43 -19.34
C PHE A 44 4.53 -17.65 -17.84
N THR A 45 4.78 -18.87 -17.35
CA THR A 45 4.84 -19.15 -15.91
C THR A 45 5.92 -18.32 -15.22
N TYR A 46 7.11 -18.23 -15.81
CA TYR A 46 8.20 -17.41 -15.29
C TYR A 46 7.84 -15.91 -15.25
N LEU A 47 7.26 -15.38 -16.34
CA LEU A 47 6.83 -13.97 -16.40
C LEU A 47 5.74 -13.66 -15.37
N THR A 48 4.72 -14.52 -15.25
CA THR A 48 3.67 -14.39 -14.23
C THR A 48 4.27 -14.42 -12.83
N SER A 49 5.16 -15.37 -12.53
CA SER A 49 5.81 -15.46 -11.21
C SER A 49 6.67 -14.23 -10.91
N LYS A 50 7.42 -13.73 -11.90
CA LYS A 50 8.23 -12.52 -11.76
C LYS A 50 7.38 -11.29 -11.46
N ASN A 51 6.24 -11.15 -12.15
CA ASN A 51 5.31 -10.05 -11.91
C ASN A 51 4.66 -10.18 -10.52
N GLY A 52 4.25 -11.37 -10.11
CA GLY A 52 3.74 -11.62 -8.75
C GLY A 52 4.76 -11.28 -7.67
N GLN A 53 6.01 -11.74 -7.82
CA GLN A 53 7.11 -11.41 -6.89
C GLN A 53 7.37 -9.90 -6.81
N LYS A 54 7.37 -9.22 -7.96
CA LYS A 54 7.52 -7.76 -7.99
C LYS A 54 6.37 -7.07 -7.25
N THR A 55 5.13 -7.49 -7.47
CA THR A 55 3.96 -6.94 -6.77
C THR A 55 4.06 -7.14 -5.26
N TYR A 56 4.40 -8.35 -4.83
CA TYR A 56 4.56 -8.70 -3.43
C TYR A 56 5.61 -7.80 -2.77
N HIS A 57 6.81 -7.76 -3.34
CA HIS A 57 7.92 -7.01 -2.78
C HIS A 57 7.67 -5.50 -2.81
N ASN A 58 7.01 -4.98 -3.85
CA ASN A 58 6.64 -3.57 -3.90
C ASN A 58 5.68 -3.18 -2.76
N PHE A 59 4.68 -4.02 -2.46
CA PHE A 59 3.78 -3.78 -1.34
C PHE A 59 4.50 -3.92 0.00
N GLU A 60 5.27 -5.00 0.17
CA GLU A 60 6.08 -5.26 1.36
C GLU A 60 6.93 -4.04 1.70
N LEU A 61 7.77 -3.56 0.77
CA LEU A 61 8.60 -2.37 0.99
C LEU A 61 7.77 -1.12 1.28
N LEU A 62 6.71 -0.87 0.51
CA LEU A 62 5.92 0.35 0.67
C LEU A 62 5.19 0.38 2.00
N SER A 63 4.72 -0.78 2.48
CA SER A 63 4.01 -0.93 3.75
C SER A 63 4.85 -0.52 4.96
N GLU A 64 6.18 -0.59 4.86
CA GLU A 64 7.05 -0.24 5.98
C GLU A 64 7.25 1.27 6.17
N ILE A 65 6.88 2.09 5.18
CA ILE A 65 7.10 3.53 5.19
C ILE A 65 5.85 4.34 4.85
N ALA A 66 4.71 3.68 4.63
CA ALA A 66 3.43 4.31 4.27
C ALA A 66 2.29 3.60 5.00
N TYR A 67 1.05 3.89 4.63
CA TYR A 67 -0.15 3.34 5.27
C TYR A 67 -0.25 3.67 6.77
N PRO A 68 -0.41 4.96 7.12
CA PRO A 68 -0.47 5.40 8.51
C PRO A 68 -1.44 4.58 9.37
N ASN A 69 -0.91 3.96 10.42
CA ASN A 69 -1.65 3.11 11.37
C ASN A 69 -2.43 1.95 10.72
N ILE A 70 -1.96 1.43 9.58
CA ILE A 70 -2.51 0.23 8.94
C ILE A 70 -1.38 -0.78 8.81
N SER A 71 -1.54 -1.91 9.48
CA SER A 71 -0.60 -3.04 9.46
C SER A 71 -1.25 -4.25 8.79
N TYR A 72 -0.48 -5.31 8.59
CA TYR A 72 -0.97 -6.58 8.05
C TYR A 72 -0.41 -7.76 8.85
N ASP A 73 -1.18 -8.83 8.98
CA ASP A 73 -0.77 -10.10 9.63
C ASP A 73 -0.51 -11.22 8.61
N SER A 74 -0.94 -11.03 7.36
CA SER A 74 -0.71 -11.96 6.26
C SER A 74 -0.26 -11.22 5.00
N LEU A 75 0.61 -11.84 4.22
CA LEU A 75 0.95 -11.40 2.85
C LEU A 75 1.24 -12.63 2.00
N TYR A 76 0.41 -12.91 1.00
CA TYR A 76 0.50 -14.15 0.24
C TYR A 76 0.00 -14.02 -1.20
N TYR A 77 0.35 -15.01 -2.02
CA TYR A 77 -0.15 -15.15 -3.38
C TYR A 77 -1.48 -15.91 -3.39
N GLN A 78 -2.48 -15.38 -4.09
CA GLN A 78 -3.75 -16.03 -4.34
C GLN A 78 -3.90 -16.25 -5.86
N PRO A 79 -3.53 -17.43 -6.39
CA PRO A 79 -3.68 -17.75 -7.81
C PRO A 79 -5.14 -17.73 -8.24
N SER A 80 -5.43 -17.10 -9.38
CA SER A 80 -6.78 -17.04 -9.98
C SER A 80 -6.85 -17.72 -11.35
N GLY A 81 -5.71 -18.20 -11.86
CA GLY A 81 -5.60 -18.98 -13.09
C GLY A 81 -4.15 -19.39 -13.35
N GLN A 82 -3.92 -20.07 -14.48
CA GLN A 82 -2.59 -20.62 -14.80
C GLN A 82 -1.49 -19.55 -14.94
N PHE A 83 -1.87 -18.36 -15.44
CA PHE A 83 -0.94 -17.26 -15.68
C PHE A 83 -1.39 -15.95 -15.04
N THR A 84 -2.23 -16.03 -14.01
CA THR A 84 -2.75 -14.88 -13.28
C THR A 84 -3.00 -15.21 -11.81
N GLY A 85 -2.87 -14.21 -10.96
CA GLY A 85 -3.18 -14.29 -9.55
C GLY A 85 -3.29 -12.89 -8.98
N LYS A 86 -3.41 -12.81 -7.65
CA LYS A 86 -3.29 -11.56 -6.91
C LYS A 86 -2.39 -11.73 -5.70
N VAL A 87 -1.73 -10.65 -5.32
CA VAL A 87 -1.13 -10.54 -3.99
C VAL A 87 -2.22 -10.07 -3.05
N HIS A 88 -2.36 -10.74 -1.92
CA HIS A 88 -3.36 -10.44 -0.90
C HIS A 88 -2.65 -10.18 0.43
N ALA A 89 -3.11 -9.16 1.17
CA ALA A 89 -2.71 -8.93 2.55
C ALA A 89 -3.94 -8.62 3.41
N ASP A 90 -4.12 -9.37 4.51
CA ASP A 90 -5.12 -9.07 5.51
C ASP A 90 -4.62 -7.90 6.36
N ARG A 91 -5.40 -6.80 6.38
CA ARG A 91 -4.97 -5.55 7.01
C ARG A 91 -5.83 -5.21 8.22
N PHE A 92 -5.20 -4.60 9.20
CA PHE A 92 -5.85 -4.13 10.42
C PHE A 92 -5.27 -2.79 10.86
N LYS A 93 -6.01 -2.10 11.73
CA LYS A 93 -5.50 -0.94 12.48
C LYS A 93 -5.37 -1.30 13.94
N ASP A 94 -4.46 -0.62 14.62
CA ASP A 94 -4.36 -0.66 16.07
C ASP A 94 -4.98 0.60 16.66
N ILE A 95 -5.92 0.43 17.60
CA ILE A 95 -6.54 1.49 18.37
C ILE A 95 -6.24 1.24 19.85
N ASP A 96 -5.12 1.78 20.31
CA ASP A 96 -4.65 1.68 21.70
C ASP A 96 -4.53 0.24 22.21
N GLY A 97 -3.98 -0.66 21.39
CA GLY A 97 -3.83 -2.09 21.70
C GLY A 97 -4.96 -2.96 21.15
N VAL A 98 -6.07 -2.37 20.68
CA VAL A 98 -7.21 -3.09 20.09
C VAL A 98 -7.10 -3.12 18.57
N GLN A 99 -6.93 -4.31 18.00
CA GLN A 99 -6.92 -4.49 16.56
C GLN A 99 -8.33 -4.44 15.98
N ILE A 100 -8.52 -3.65 14.92
CA ILE A 100 -9.78 -3.54 14.18
C ILE A 100 -9.55 -3.85 12.70
N PRO A 101 -10.53 -4.44 12.00
CA PRO A 101 -10.37 -4.77 10.58
C PRO A 101 -10.20 -3.50 9.74
N TYR A 102 -9.37 -3.61 8.70
CA TYR A 102 -9.25 -2.66 7.60
C TYR A 102 -9.42 -3.40 6.27
N SER A 103 -9.70 -2.71 5.16
CA SER A 103 -9.82 -3.40 3.87
C SER A 103 -8.53 -4.14 3.54
N SER A 104 -8.60 -5.38 3.05
CA SER A 104 -7.42 -6.11 2.56
C SER A 104 -6.73 -5.35 1.43
N PHE A 105 -5.43 -5.55 1.27
CA PHE A 105 -4.71 -5.13 0.07
C PHE A 105 -4.88 -6.22 -0.99
N GLU A 106 -5.27 -5.83 -2.22
CA GLU A 106 -5.36 -6.75 -3.35
C GLU A 106 -4.80 -6.13 -4.63
N GLU A 107 -3.77 -6.75 -5.20
CA GLU A 107 -3.22 -6.33 -6.49
C GLU A 107 -3.09 -7.53 -7.44
N ASN A 108 -3.79 -7.48 -8.57
CA ASN A 108 -3.74 -8.55 -9.57
C ASN A 108 -2.47 -8.47 -10.41
N TYR A 109 -1.94 -9.63 -10.79
CA TYR A 109 -0.81 -9.78 -11.70
C TYR A 109 -1.09 -10.88 -12.74
N SER A 110 -0.47 -10.74 -13.91
CA SER A 110 -0.51 -11.72 -15.00
C SER A 110 0.81 -11.75 -15.77
N ILE A 111 0.84 -12.41 -16.94
CA ILE A 111 1.98 -12.33 -17.88
C ILE A 111 2.34 -10.90 -18.28
N SER A 112 1.37 -9.99 -18.37
CA SER A 112 1.57 -8.63 -18.88
C SER A 112 1.92 -7.61 -17.79
N GLY A 113 1.97 -8.02 -16.53
CA GLY A 113 2.24 -7.14 -15.38
C GLY A 113 1.06 -7.07 -14.42
N THR A 114 0.99 -5.98 -13.65
CA THR A 114 -0.12 -5.70 -12.73
C THR A 114 -1.31 -5.08 -13.44
N PHE A 115 -2.52 -5.33 -12.94
CA PHE A 115 -3.76 -4.80 -13.51
C PHE A 115 -4.90 -4.74 -12.48
N GLY A 116 -5.97 -4.02 -12.83
CA GLY A 116 -7.24 -4.08 -12.10
C GLY A 116 -7.15 -3.60 -10.65
N THR A 117 -6.34 -2.59 -10.37
CA THR A 117 -6.25 -2.02 -9.03
C THR A 117 -7.50 -1.24 -8.70
N ASN A 118 -8.19 -1.64 -7.64
CA ASN A 118 -9.23 -0.81 -7.06
C ASN A 118 -8.56 0.26 -6.20
N ALA A 119 -9.12 1.46 -6.19
CA ALA A 119 -8.72 2.44 -5.19
C ALA A 119 -9.17 1.92 -3.82
N ASP A 120 -8.23 1.78 -2.88
CA ASP A 120 -8.52 1.36 -1.50
C ASP A 120 -9.51 2.33 -0.84
N GLU A 121 -9.39 3.62 -1.15
CA GLU A 121 -10.20 4.67 -0.58
C GLU A 121 -11.13 5.35 -1.60
N LYS A 122 -12.11 6.09 -1.06
CA LYS A 122 -13.02 6.96 -1.80
C LYS A 122 -13.11 8.29 -1.08
N SER A 123 -12.96 9.38 -1.83
CA SER A 123 -13.29 10.72 -1.34
C SER A 123 -14.80 10.93 -1.42
N GLU A 124 -15.41 11.28 -0.29
CA GLU A 124 -16.84 11.55 -0.18
C GLU A 124 -17.11 12.56 0.93
N LYS A 125 -18.02 13.53 0.71
CA LYS A 125 -18.47 14.51 1.71
C LYS A 125 -17.31 15.19 2.48
N ASN A 126 -16.27 15.64 1.76
CA ASN A 126 -15.07 16.27 2.32
C ASN A 126 -14.26 15.40 3.30
N GLY A 127 -14.33 14.07 3.15
CA GLY A 127 -13.50 13.12 3.87
C GLY A 127 -13.01 11.99 2.97
N LEU A 128 -11.97 11.29 3.41
CA LEU A 128 -11.50 10.07 2.78
C LEU A 128 -12.02 8.87 3.58
N TYR A 129 -12.59 7.89 2.89
CA TYR A 129 -13.15 6.69 3.52
C TYR A 129 -12.57 5.45 2.87
N ASP A 130 -12.26 4.47 3.69
CA ASP A 130 -11.90 3.13 3.24
C ASP A 130 -13.10 2.48 2.53
N ARG A 131 -12.88 1.82 1.39
CA ARG A 131 -14.00 1.29 0.59
C ARG A 131 -14.65 0.06 1.19
N GLY A 132 -13.87 -0.87 1.75
CA GLY A 132 -14.39 -2.11 2.30
C GLY A 132 -15.04 -1.91 3.66
N THR A 133 -14.36 -1.26 4.60
CA THR A 133 -14.87 -1.08 5.97
C THR A 133 -15.75 0.15 6.15
N ARG A 134 -15.70 1.11 5.21
CA ARG A 134 -16.36 2.43 5.31
C ARG A 134 -15.88 3.27 6.49
N GLN A 135 -14.80 2.88 7.14
CA GLN A 135 -14.17 3.69 8.17
C GLN A 135 -13.61 4.97 7.56
N LYS A 136 -13.73 6.10 8.28
CA LYS A 136 -13.08 7.34 7.89
C LYS A 136 -11.57 7.17 8.05
N VAL A 137 -10.81 7.60 7.05
CA VAL A 137 -9.35 7.61 7.08
C VAL A 137 -8.90 8.95 7.66
N PRO A 138 -8.11 8.96 8.75
CA PRO A 138 -7.60 10.21 9.30
C PRO A 138 -6.59 10.83 8.31
N GLN A 139 -6.70 12.13 8.07
CA GLN A 139 -5.91 12.82 7.05
C GLN A 139 -4.92 13.82 7.64
N PHE A 140 -3.76 13.92 6.99
CA PHE A 140 -2.79 14.98 7.23
C PHE A 140 -2.98 16.13 6.23
N PHE A 141 -2.75 17.36 6.68
CA PHE A 141 -2.96 18.56 5.88
C PHE A 141 -1.65 19.27 5.55
N ASN A 142 -1.49 19.66 4.28
CA ASN A 142 -0.34 20.43 3.85
C ASN A 142 -0.57 21.92 4.08
N LYS A 143 0.25 22.54 4.94
CA LYS A 143 0.21 23.98 5.22
C LYS A 143 0.65 24.85 4.05
N ASN A 144 1.43 24.30 3.13
CA ASN A 144 1.96 25.02 1.97
C ASN A 144 1.10 24.79 0.72
N VAL A 145 -0.12 24.28 0.89
CA VAL A 145 -1.03 23.99 -0.23
C VAL A 145 -1.30 25.25 -1.05
N LYS A 146 -1.15 25.14 -2.38
CA LYS A 146 -1.56 26.18 -3.33
C LYS A 146 -2.59 25.63 -4.29
N TYR A 147 -3.79 26.17 -4.19
CA TYR A 147 -4.88 25.85 -5.09
C TYR A 147 -4.77 26.64 -6.38
N LYS A 148 -4.94 25.97 -7.53
CA LYS A 148 -5.11 26.66 -8.81
C LYS A 148 -6.50 27.30 -8.87
N LYS A 149 -6.64 28.30 -9.76
CA LYS A 149 -7.92 28.99 -9.97
C LYS A 149 -8.99 27.97 -10.40
N GLY A 150 -10.09 27.91 -9.66
CA GLY A 150 -11.21 26.99 -9.93
C GLY A 150 -11.14 25.64 -9.22
N GLU A 151 -10.04 25.34 -8.52
CA GLU A 151 -9.96 24.13 -7.69
C GLU A 151 -10.81 24.29 -6.41
N ALA A 152 -11.47 23.20 -6.02
CA ALA A 152 -12.15 23.14 -4.73
C ALA A 152 -11.12 23.20 -3.60
N LYS A 153 -11.26 24.19 -2.72
CA LYS A 153 -10.36 24.36 -1.58
C LYS A 153 -10.79 23.46 -0.44
N THR A 154 -9.94 22.54 -0.03
CA THR A 154 -10.15 21.84 1.24
C THR A 154 -9.68 22.71 2.39
N THR A 155 -10.39 22.63 3.52
CA THR A 155 -10.05 23.38 4.73
C THR A 155 -9.53 22.38 5.76
N PRO A 156 -8.36 22.64 6.38
CA PRO A 156 -7.88 21.83 7.48
C PRO A 156 -8.96 21.68 8.56
N THR A 157 -9.19 20.44 9.00
CA THR A 157 -10.21 20.14 10.01
C THR A 157 -9.69 20.39 11.41
N ASN A 158 -10.60 20.67 12.35
CA ASN A 158 -10.30 20.67 13.79
C ASN A 158 -11.27 19.72 14.49
N ASP A 159 -11.07 18.42 14.27
CA ASP A 159 -11.98 17.38 14.77
C ASP A 159 -11.84 17.14 16.28
N LEU A 160 -10.76 17.61 16.93
CA LEU A 160 -10.60 17.58 18.39
C LEU A 160 -11.78 18.23 19.14
N LYS A 161 -12.49 19.18 18.51
CA LYS A 161 -13.70 19.79 19.09
C LYS A 161 -14.84 18.79 19.29
N TYR A 162 -14.88 17.70 18.53
CA TYR A 162 -15.92 16.68 18.58
C TYR A 162 -15.65 15.56 19.58
N VAL A 163 -14.44 15.48 20.14
CA VAL A 163 -14.02 14.44 21.08
C VAL A 163 -14.98 14.28 22.27
N ASN A 164 -15.57 15.38 22.77
CA ASN A 164 -16.54 15.32 23.88
C ASN A 164 -17.85 14.58 23.52
N LYS A 165 -18.12 14.37 22.23
CA LYS A 165 -19.30 13.64 21.73
C LYS A 165 -19.03 12.14 21.57
N LEU A 166 -17.79 11.72 21.75
CA LEU A 166 -17.32 10.34 21.59
C LEU A 166 -16.89 9.76 22.95
N ASN A 167 -17.50 10.23 24.05
CA ASN A 167 -17.20 9.67 25.37
C ASN A 167 -17.50 8.16 25.34
N ASN A 168 -16.65 7.37 25.99
CA ASN A 168 -16.69 5.90 25.97
C ASN A 168 -16.26 5.23 24.65
N ASP A 169 -15.73 5.98 23.67
CA ASP A 169 -15.08 5.41 22.49
C ASP A 169 -13.54 5.40 22.64
N LEU A 170 -12.91 4.41 22.01
CA LEU A 170 -11.53 4.47 21.58
C LEU A 170 -11.47 5.07 20.17
N ILE A 171 -10.59 6.04 19.96
CA ILE A 171 -10.55 6.81 18.71
C ILE A 171 -9.14 6.90 18.14
N GLU A 172 -9.07 7.07 16.82
CA GLU A 172 -7.89 7.43 16.06
C GLU A 172 -7.99 8.90 15.61
N ILE A 173 -6.93 9.67 15.80
CA ILE A 173 -6.84 11.05 15.30
C ILE A 173 -5.48 11.29 14.63
N ALA A 174 -5.49 11.74 13.39
CA ALA A 174 -4.32 12.38 12.78
C ALA A 174 -4.23 13.83 13.25
N ILE A 175 -3.08 14.20 13.79
CA ILE A 175 -2.69 15.57 14.15
C ILE A 175 -1.66 16.06 13.14
N THR A 176 -1.98 17.15 12.46
CA THR A 176 -1.02 17.90 11.65
C THR A 176 -0.41 19.00 12.51
N PHE A 177 0.92 19.06 12.59
CA PHE A 177 1.62 20.06 13.38
C PHE A 177 1.73 21.41 12.65
N ASP A 178 1.78 22.51 13.39
CA ASP A 178 2.00 23.89 12.91
C ASP A 178 3.39 24.10 12.27
N LYS A 179 4.38 23.29 12.64
CA LYS A 179 5.71 23.13 12.00
C LYS A 179 6.24 21.72 12.19
N SER A 180 7.35 21.38 11.53
CA SER A 180 7.97 20.08 11.77
C SER A 180 8.71 20.08 13.11
N TYR A 181 8.37 19.14 13.98
CA TYR A 181 8.99 18.95 15.29
C TYR A 181 9.93 17.77 15.27
N SER A 182 11.00 17.86 16.05
CA SER A 182 11.89 16.72 16.31
C SER A 182 11.18 15.66 17.12
N TYR A 183 11.58 14.39 16.97
CA TYR A 183 10.97 13.30 17.74
C TYR A 183 11.14 13.51 19.25
N LYS A 184 12.24 14.14 19.67
CA LYS A 184 12.44 14.56 21.06
C LYS A 184 11.36 15.52 21.54
N GLU A 185 11.06 16.55 20.76
CA GLU A 185 9.99 17.51 21.08
C GLU A 185 8.63 16.81 21.11
N ILE A 186 8.34 15.96 20.13
CA ILE A 186 7.06 15.22 20.05
C ILE A 186 6.84 14.36 21.31
N LYS A 187 7.85 13.64 21.78
CA LYS A 187 7.78 12.86 23.04
C LYS A 187 7.44 13.70 24.27
N THR A 188 7.77 14.99 24.26
CA THR A 188 7.43 15.91 25.36
C THR A 188 6.07 16.59 25.19
N MET A 189 5.62 16.78 23.95
CA MET A 189 4.38 17.46 23.61
C MET A 189 3.16 16.54 23.74
N ILE A 190 3.33 15.26 23.40
CA ILE A 190 2.27 14.26 23.43
C ILE A 190 2.20 13.64 24.84
N PRO A 191 1.05 13.70 25.51
CA PRO A 191 0.88 13.11 26.84
C PRO A 191 0.99 11.59 26.81
N ASN A 192 1.49 11.03 27.92
CA ASN A 192 1.81 9.60 28.01
C ASN A 192 0.60 8.65 28.00
N ASN A 193 -0.60 9.16 28.27
CA ASN A 193 -1.87 8.42 28.26
C ASN A 193 -2.53 8.37 26.86
N ILE A 194 -1.81 8.77 25.81
CA ILE A 194 -2.24 8.64 24.42
C ILE A 194 -1.17 7.85 23.67
N LYS A 195 -1.59 6.81 22.94
CA LYS A 195 -0.69 5.99 22.14
C LYS A 195 -0.28 6.75 20.87
N GLN A 196 1.01 6.65 20.54
CA GLN A 196 1.56 7.14 19.28
C GLN A 196 1.61 5.96 18.30
N ASN A 197 0.93 6.09 17.16
CA ASN A 197 0.81 5.00 16.18
C ASN A 197 1.63 5.24 14.92
N TRP A 198 1.73 6.50 14.48
CA TRP A 198 2.40 6.82 13.22
C TRP A 198 2.94 8.24 13.22
N LEU A 199 4.17 8.45 12.76
CA LEU A 199 4.81 9.74 12.61
C LEU A 199 4.93 10.08 11.12
N TRP A 200 4.26 11.14 10.69
CA TRP A 200 4.23 11.56 9.28
C TRP A 200 5.39 12.50 8.95
N ILE A 201 6.15 12.21 7.88
CA ILE A 201 7.30 13.04 7.51
C ILE A 201 6.90 14.40 6.94
N GLY A 202 5.64 14.55 6.52
CA GLY A 202 5.14 15.74 5.83
C GLY A 202 5.32 15.67 4.32
N THR A 203 4.97 16.75 3.66
CA THR A 203 5.27 16.96 2.24
C THR A 203 6.04 18.25 2.03
N SER A 204 6.93 18.23 1.04
CA SER A 204 7.66 19.38 0.52
C SER A 204 7.01 19.98 -0.73
N THR A 205 5.90 19.39 -1.17
CA THR A 205 5.11 19.86 -2.31
C THR A 205 4.11 20.94 -1.89
N GLU A 206 3.49 21.59 -2.87
CA GLU A 206 2.39 22.54 -2.66
C GLU A 206 1.03 21.90 -2.95
N LEU A 207 0.99 20.57 -3.05
CA LEU A 207 -0.24 19.81 -3.32
C LEU A 207 -1.10 19.69 -2.06
N ASP A 208 -2.40 19.57 -2.28
CA ASP A 208 -3.34 19.25 -1.21
C ASP A 208 -3.26 17.77 -0.84
N THR A 209 -2.89 17.50 0.41
CA THR A 209 -2.73 16.14 0.96
C THR A 209 -4.01 15.58 1.59
N SER A 210 -5.08 16.38 1.71
CA SER A 210 -6.31 16.00 2.43
C SER A 210 -7.09 14.84 1.77
N TYR A 211 -6.75 14.49 0.54
CA TYR A 211 -7.34 13.39 -0.22
C TYR A 211 -6.29 12.39 -0.68
N TRP A 212 -5.05 12.46 -0.16
CA TRP A 212 -4.01 11.52 -0.55
C TRP A 212 -4.34 10.12 -0.04
N PRO A 213 -4.32 9.10 -0.93
CA PRO A 213 -4.34 7.70 -0.52
C PRO A 213 -3.28 7.42 0.55
N THR A 214 -3.57 6.51 1.48
CA THR A 214 -2.68 6.21 2.62
C THR A 214 -1.31 5.70 2.17
N LYS A 215 -1.24 5.06 1.00
CA LYS A 215 0.01 4.61 0.36
C LYS A 215 0.99 5.74 -0.02
N TYR A 216 0.55 6.99 0.03
CA TYR A 216 1.37 8.18 -0.24
C TYR A 216 1.57 9.06 1.00
N GLN A 217 1.10 8.62 2.16
CA GLN A 217 1.30 9.29 3.44
C GLN A 217 2.50 8.66 4.15
N PHE A 218 3.69 9.15 3.80
CA PHE A 218 4.94 8.53 4.24
C PHE A 218 5.31 8.85 5.69
N GLY A 219 5.88 7.88 6.39
CA GLY A 219 6.13 7.97 7.81
C GLY A 219 6.69 6.69 8.40
N THR A 220 6.62 6.59 9.71
CA THR A 220 7.07 5.42 10.46
C THR A 220 6.36 5.35 11.80
N ASP A 221 6.27 4.16 12.37
CA ASP A 221 5.83 3.94 13.74
C ASP A 221 6.95 4.27 14.76
N PRO A 222 6.61 4.53 16.04
CA PRO A 222 7.60 4.76 17.08
C PRO A 222 8.58 3.62 17.36
N GLU A 223 8.22 2.35 17.10
CA GLU A 223 9.05 1.19 17.39
C GLU A 223 10.22 1.10 16.42
N THR A 224 9.98 1.34 15.13
CA THR A 224 11.03 1.43 14.09
C THR A 224 12.06 2.51 14.45
N LEU A 225 11.66 3.59 15.14
CA LEU A 225 12.55 4.66 15.59
C LEU A 225 13.49 4.29 16.74
N ASN A 226 13.37 3.09 17.32
CA ASN A 226 14.40 2.54 18.20
C ASN A 226 15.70 2.28 17.43
N THR A 227 15.61 2.03 16.12
CA THR A 227 16.75 1.92 15.22
C THR A 227 16.54 2.84 14.00
N PRO A 228 16.80 4.16 14.12
CA PRO A 228 16.45 5.14 13.08
C PRO A 228 17.06 4.86 11.71
N GLN A 229 18.21 4.18 11.67
CA GLN A 229 18.86 3.79 10.41
C GLN A 229 17.98 2.83 9.59
N ILE A 230 17.25 1.92 10.25
CA ILE A 230 16.30 1.01 9.59
C ILE A 230 15.27 1.82 8.82
N PHE A 231 14.67 2.85 9.43
CA PHE A 231 13.71 3.70 8.73
C PHE A 231 14.31 4.38 7.49
N ILE A 232 15.52 4.96 7.61
CA ILE A 232 16.19 5.63 6.49
C ILE A 232 16.55 4.64 5.38
N ASP A 233 16.97 3.42 5.72
CA ASP A 233 17.33 2.39 4.76
C ASP A 233 16.09 1.85 4.02
N LYS A 234 14.96 1.66 4.73
CA LYS A 234 13.67 1.32 4.13
C LYS A 234 13.19 2.36 3.13
N ILE A 235 13.39 3.65 3.44
CA ILE A 235 13.11 4.74 2.48
C ILE A 235 14.00 4.60 1.23
N LYS A 236 15.30 4.37 1.41
CA LYS A 236 16.25 4.21 0.27
C LYS A 236 15.92 2.99 -0.58
N GLU A 237 15.50 1.89 0.04
CA GLU A 237 15.10 0.67 -0.66
C GLU A 237 13.83 0.91 -1.49
N ASN A 238 12.82 1.55 -0.91
CA ASN A 238 11.64 1.99 -1.63
C ASN A 238 11.96 2.87 -2.84
N LEU A 239 12.91 3.79 -2.72
CA LEU A 239 13.35 4.65 -3.83
C LEU A 239 14.06 3.90 -4.96
N LYS A 240 14.63 2.72 -4.69
CA LYS A 240 15.23 1.84 -5.72
C LYS A 240 14.20 0.95 -6.41
N GLY A 241 13.24 0.42 -5.64
CA GLY A 241 12.26 -0.56 -6.11
C GLY A 241 11.03 0.05 -6.79
N ASN A 242 10.59 1.23 -6.34
CA ASN A 242 9.33 1.83 -6.79
C ASN A 242 9.52 2.85 -7.92
N SER A 243 8.54 2.88 -8.82
CA SER A 243 8.47 3.88 -9.88
C SER A 243 8.03 5.22 -9.30
N LYS A 244 8.56 6.32 -9.86
CA LYS A 244 8.14 7.67 -9.50
C LYS A 244 6.65 7.85 -9.80
N VAL A 245 5.92 8.42 -8.86
CA VAL A 245 4.49 8.73 -8.98
C VAL A 245 4.31 10.23 -9.06
N TYR A 246 3.53 10.68 -10.04
CA TYR A 246 3.32 12.10 -10.31
C TYR A 246 1.86 12.49 -10.09
N PHE A 247 1.64 13.53 -9.28
CA PHE A 247 0.36 14.23 -9.16
C PHE A 247 0.54 15.66 -9.67
N ASN A 248 -0.27 16.07 -10.65
CA ASN A 248 -0.16 17.40 -11.27
C ASN A 248 1.28 17.76 -11.68
N ASN A 249 2.00 16.79 -12.29
CA ASN A 249 3.41 16.88 -12.70
C ASN A 249 4.44 16.99 -11.56
N ILE A 250 4.03 16.78 -10.31
CA ILE A 250 4.91 16.78 -9.13
C ILE A 250 5.16 15.35 -8.68
N ASN A 251 6.43 14.95 -8.57
CA ASN A 251 6.82 13.64 -8.04
C ASN A 251 6.60 13.59 -6.53
N ILE A 252 5.63 12.83 -6.05
CA ILE A 252 5.33 12.70 -4.61
C ILE A 252 6.46 11.96 -3.87
N TYR A 253 7.21 11.09 -4.54
CA TYR A 253 8.38 10.41 -3.95
C TYR A 253 9.56 11.37 -3.71
N SER A 254 9.47 12.62 -4.20
CA SER A 254 10.50 13.63 -3.88
C SER A 254 10.55 13.97 -2.37
N ASP A 255 9.47 13.71 -1.63
CA ASP A 255 9.44 13.85 -0.17
C ASP A 255 10.37 12.83 0.49
N LEU A 256 10.32 11.57 0.05
CA LEU A 256 11.23 10.51 0.47
C LEU A 256 12.68 10.82 0.10
N GLU A 257 12.94 11.25 -1.13
CA GLU A 257 14.29 11.60 -1.60
C GLU A 257 14.92 12.70 -0.71
N LYS A 258 14.15 13.77 -0.43
CA LYS A 258 14.60 14.89 0.42
C LYS A 258 14.80 14.45 1.85
N TYR A 259 13.90 13.63 2.39
CA TYR A 259 13.98 13.14 3.77
C TYR A 259 15.21 12.25 3.98
N ALA A 260 15.40 11.24 3.12
CA ALA A 260 16.56 10.36 3.16
C ALA A 260 17.87 11.13 3.01
N LYS A 261 17.94 12.08 2.07
CA LYS A 261 19.14 12.94 1.91
C LYS A 261 19.44 13.77 3.15
N LYS A 262 18.41 14.33 3.78
CA LYS A 262 18.57 15.17 4.98
C LYS A 262 19.05 14.38 6.19
N TYR A 263 18.62 13.12 6.32
CA TYR A 263 18.85 12.28 7.48
C TYR A 263 19.77 11.08 7.24
N ASP A 264 20.49 11.06 6.12
CA ASP A 264 21.35 9.97 5.63
C ASP A 264 22.34 9.42 6.67
N LYS A 265 22.80 10.29 7.58
CA LYS A 265 23.82 9.99 8.61
C LYS A 265 23.28 10.10 10.04
N VAL A 266 21.97 10.14 10.23
CA VAL A 266 21.38 10.29 11.57
C VAL A 266 21.29 8.93 12.27
N ASN A 267 22.02 8.82 13.38
CA ASN A 267 22.04 7.65 14.26
C ASN A 267 21.14 7.79 15.50
N ASN A 268 20.53 8.95 15.72
CA ASN A 268 19.66 9.21 16.85
C ASN A 268 18.30 9.72 16.36
N SER A 269 17.23 8.97 16.67
CA SER A 269 15.86 9.27 16.28
C SER A 269 15.36 10.60 16.82
N ASP A 270 15.89 11.07 17.96
CA ASP A 270 15.57 12.38 18.55
C ASP A 270 15.76 13.56 17.58
N LYS A 271 16.63 13.42 16.57
CA LYS A 271 16.93 14.46 15.57
C LYS A 271 16.01 14.42 14.35
N LEU A 272 15.34 13.30 14.11
CA LEU A 272 14.39 13.15 13.00
C LEU A 272 13.20 14.08 13.25
N LYS A 273 12.72 14.72 12.19
CA LYS A 273 11.58 15.65 12.29
C LYS A 273 10.38 15.10 11.55
N PHE A 274 9.21 15.39 12.09
CA PHE A 274 7.92 14.95 11.57
C PHE A 274 6.94 16.13 11.56
N SER A 275 6.02 16.11 10.60
CA SER A 275 5.03 17.17 10.37
C SER A 275 3.63 16.78 10.85
N GLY A 276 3.44 15.55 11.32
CA GLY A 276 2.21 15.10 11.93
C GLY A 276 2.38 13.77 12.64
N ILE A 277 1.32 13.34 13.33
CA ILE A 277 1.26 12.09 14.07
C ILE A 277 -0.16 11.50 14.04
N ILE A 278 -0.30 10.18 13.99
CA ILE A 278 -1.53 9.48 14.35
C ILE A 278 -1.44 9.05 15.79
N LEU A 279 -2.48 9.39 16.54
CA LEU A 279 -2.66 9.08 17.93
C LEU A 279 -3.89 8.21 18.12
N THR A 280 -3.82 7.25 19.05
CA THR A 280 -4.97 6.44 19.46
C THR A 280 -5.13 6.40 20.97
N GLY A 281 -6.36 6.18 21.44
CA GLY A 281 -6.66 6.11 22.87
C GLY A 281 -8.13 6.37 23.17
N LYS A 282 -8.48 6.35 24.46
CA LYS A 282 -9.80 6.80 24.92
C LYS A 282 -10.05 8.24 24.50
N ALA A 283 -11.23 8.52 23.95
CA ALA A 283 -11.59 9.86 23.50
C ALA A 283 -11.36 10.93 24.58
N GLU A 284 -11.67 10.62 25.84
CA GLU A 284 -11.46 11.54 26.96
C GLU A 284 -10.01 12.04 27.11
N ASN A 285 -9.02 11.19 26.81
CA ASN A 285 -7.60 11.55 26.89
C ASN A 285 -7.24 12.63 25.87
N PHE A 286 -7.93 12.72 24.73
CA PHE A 286 -7.68 13.74 23.71
C PHE A 286 -8.14 15.15 24.11
N LYS A 287 -8.93 15.31 25.19
CA LYS A 287 -9.40 16.63 25.66
C LYS A 287 -8.23 17.57 25.98
N GLN A 288 -7.14 17.03 26.49
CA GLN A 288 -5.93 17.79 26.85
C GLN A 288 -5.16 18.34 25.64
N LEU A 289 -5.45 17.85 24.43
CA LEU A 289 -4.86 18.32 23.18
C LEU A 289 -5.65 19.48 22.55
N LYS A 290 -6.82 19.82 23.10
CA LYS A 290 -7.61 20.95 22.61
C LYS A 290 -6.83 22.26 22.74
N GLU A 291 -6.97 23.10 21.71
CA GLU A 291 -6.45 24.48 21.69
C GLU A 291 -4.92 24.58 21.82
N LYS A 292 -4.19 23.48 21.63
CA LYS A 292 -2.73 23.52 21.57
C LYS A 292 -2.28 24.21 20.29
N GLU A 293 -1.53 25.30 20.44
CA GLU A 293 -1.06 26.13 19.31
C GLU A 293 -0.19 25.37 18.30
N TRP A 294 0.49 24.31 18.75
CA TRP A 294 1.30 23.45 17.90
C TRP A 294 0.47 22.52 16.99
N ILE A 295 -0.86 22.52 17.10
CA ILE A 295 -1.78 21.76 16.25
C ILE A 295 -2.33 22.67 15.17
N HIS A 296 -1.93 22.42 13.93
CA HIS A 296 -2.52 23.08 12.76
C HIS A 296 -3.88 22.50 12.39
N ALA A 297 -3.99 21.17 12.43
CA ALA A 297 -5.21 20.46 12.05
C ALA A 297 -5.34 19.15 12.82
N SER A 298 -6.58 18.69 12.99
CA SER A 298 -6.90 17.38 13.53
C SER A 298 -8.01 16.71 12.74
N SER A 299 -7.83 15.43 12.42
CA SER A 299 -8.76 14.62 11.62
C SER A 299 -9.05 13.31 12.33
N ILE A 300 -10.30 13.13 12.79
CA ILE A 300 -10.75 11.86 13.38
C ILE A 300 -10.82 10.80 12.28
N GLY A 301 -10.25 9.64 12.55
CA GLY A 301 -10.26 8.43 11.72
C GLY A 301 -11.28 7.41 12.21
N ALA A 302 -10.82 6.18 12.43
CA ALA A 302 -11.65 5.12 12.99
C ALA A 302 -11.99 5.36 14.47
N ASN A 303 -13.15 4.86 14.89
CA ASN A 303 -13.55 4.79 16.29
C ASN A 303 -14.27 3.46 16.57
N ILE A 304 -14.12 2.96 17.79
CA ILE A 304 -14.85 1.80 18.32
C ILE A 304 -15.32 2.10 19.73
N GLU A 305 -16.42 1.46 20.13
CA GLU A 305 -16.88 1.53 21.51
C GLU A 305 -15.88 0.82 22.44
N TYR A 306 -15.49 1.46 23.53
CA TYR A 306 -14.64 0.84 24.55
C TYR A 306 -15.40 -0.31 25.22
N LYS A 307 -14.71 -1.44 25.40
CA LYS A 307 -15.21 -2.58 26.17
C LYS A 307 -14.33 -2.83 27.39
N PRO A 308 -14.90 -3.11 28.57
CA PRO A 308 -14.13 -3.28 29.82
C PRO A 308 -13.07 -4.38 29.78
N TYR A 309 -13.18 -5.32 28.86
CA TYR A 309 -12.22 -6.42 28.71
C TYR A 309 -11.07 -6.10 27.74
N TYR A 310 -11.07 -4.94 27.09
CA TYR A 310 -9.94 -4.51 26.27
C TYR A 310 -8.72 -4.21 27.16
N LYS A 311 -7.56 -4.72 26.73
CA LYS A 311 -6.27 -4.40 27.33
C LYS A 311 -5.66 -3.28 26.52
N LEU A 312 -5.67 -2.07 27.09
CA LEU A 312 -5.14 -0.90 26.41
C LEU A 312 -3.64 -0.80 26.65
N ASP A 313 -2.92 -0.29 25.65
CA ASP A 313 -1.49 -0.06 25.76
C ASP A 313 -1.17 1.18 26.60
N LYS A 314 -2.05 2.19 26.55
CA LYS A 314 -1.97 3.42 27.34
C LYS A 314 -3.26 3.62 28.14
N GLU A 315 -3.11 4.11 29.37
CA GLU A 315 -4.21 4.56 30.24
C GLU A 315 -3.97 5.98 30.75
#